data_AF-A0A2M9ENV4-F1
#
_entry.id   AF-A0A2M9ENV4-F1
#
_cell.length_a   1.000
_cell.length_b   1.000
_cell.length_c   1.000
_cell.angle_alpha   90.00
_cell.angle_beta   90.00
_cell.angle_gamma   90.00
#
_symmetry.space_group_name_H-M   'P 1'
#
loop_
_entity.id
_entity.type
_entity.pdbx_description
1 polymer ?
#
loop_
_entity_poly.entity_id
_entity_poly.type
_entity_poly.pdbx_seq_one_letter_code
_entity_poly.pdbx_strand_id
1 'polypeptide(L)'
;MLSVPVAGMGQERLVPAEQVRYDYAQVLSVQPVYQVLNASAGEQRCLPLPGSVVRECREVRVPLEYRRPIAYDVDYTYRGVKYRSRLAQNPGRRLRIRIGITPVIGSEVQP
;
A
#
# COMPACT_ATOMS: atom_id res chain seq x y z
N MET A 1 26.55 -21.12 61.07
CA MET A 1 25.62 -21.18 59.93
C MET A 1 26.06 -20.10 58.93
N LEU A 2 26.92 -20.44 57.96
CA LEU A 2 27.36 -19.48 56.93
C LEU A 2 26.40 -19.55 55.72
N SER A 3 25.72 -18.45 55.45
CA SER A 3 24.85 -18.28 54.29
C SER A 3 25.70 -17.95 53.06
N VAL A 4 25.63 -18.79 52.02
CA VAL A 4 26.28 -18.55 50.72
C VAL A 4 25.35 -17.69 49.86
N PRO A 5 25.82 -16.61 49.22
CA PRO A 5 24.99 -15.88 48.28
C PRO A 5 24.88 -16.66 46.97
N VAL A 6 23.65 -16.87 46.50
CA VAL A 6 23.38 -17.38 45.15
C VAL A 6 23.68 -16.25 44.17
N ALA A 7 24.70 -16.46 43.33
CA ALA A 7 25.01 -15.58 42.22
C ALA A 7 23.84 -15.60 41.21
N GLY A 8 23.25 -14.44 40.94
CA GLY A 8 22.23 -14.28 39.92
C GLY A 8 22.82 -14.55 38.53
N MET A 9 22.35 -15.61 37.89
CA MET A 9 22.64 -15.86 36.47
C MET A 9 21.91 -14.81 35.63
N GLY A 10 22.66 -13.86 35.08
CA GLY A 10 22.16 -12.97 34.03
C GLY A 10 21.78 -13.81 32.82
N GLN A 11 20.48 -13.95 32.57
CA GLN A 11 20.01 -14.44 31.29
C GLN A 11 20.34 -13.38 30.25
N GLU A 12 21.41 -13.60 29.50
CA GLU A 12 21.71 -12.88 28.27
C GLU A 12 20.49 -13.02 27.36
N ARG A 13 19.63 -11.99 27.34
CA ARG A 13 18.50 -11.95 26.40
C ARG A 13 19.10 -11.78 25.01
N LEU A 14 19.34 -12.91 24.36
CA LEU A 14 19.60 -12.98 22.93
C LEU A 14 18.36 -12.46 22.23
N VAL A 15 18.33 -11.15 21.94
CA VAL A 15 17.39 -10.59 20.98
C VAL A 15 17.74 -11.28 19.66
N PRO A 16 16.84 -12.09 19.06
CA PRO A 16 17.12 -12.66 17.76
C PRO A 16 17.40 -11.49 16.82
N ALA A 17 18.63 -11.38 16.33
CA ALA A 17 18.94 -10.44 15.27
C ALA A 17 17.96 -10.76 14.14
N GLU A 18 17.09 -9.81 13.81
CA GLU A 18 16.05 -10.04 12.83
C GLU A 18 16.76 -10.38 11.51
N GLN A 19 16.73 -11.66 11.12
CA GLN A 19 17.48 -12.14 9.96
C GLN A 19 16.76 -11.68 8.70
N VAL A 20 16.97 -10.42 8.35
CA VAL A 20 16.27 -9.75 7.26
C VAL A 20 17.26 -9.23 6.26
N ARG A 21 17.01 -9.54 4.99
CA ARG A 21 17.76 -8.99 3.86
C ARG A 21 16.84 -8.14 3.00
N TYR A 22 17.30 -6.95 2.65
CA TYR A 22 16.66 -6.13 1.62
C TYR A 22 17.20 -6.51 0.24
N ASP A 23 16.30 -6.56 -0.74
CA ASP A 23 16.66 -6.81 -2.13
C ASP A 23 15.71 -6.03 -3.07
N TYR A 24 15.96 -6.11 -4.37
CA TYR A 24 15.12 -5.48 -5.39
C TYR A 24 14.48 -6.51 -6.30
N ALA A 25 13.17 -6.42 -6.45
CA ALA A 25 12.40 -7.15 -7.44
C ALA A 25 12.21 -6.33 -8.71
N GLN A 26 12.08 -7.03 -9.85
CA GLN A 26 11.75 -6.41 -11.12
C GLN A 26 10.23 -6.24 -11.21
N VAL A 27 9.77 -5.01 -11.39
CA VAL A 27 8.34 -4.72 -11.58
C VAL A 27 7.93 -5.16 -12.99
N LEU A 28 6.79 -5.85 -13.07
CA LEU A 28 6.20 -6.34 -14.32
C LEU A 28 5.02 -5.47 -14.74
N SER A 29 4.14 -5.11 -13.80
CA SER A 29 2.94 -4.31 -14.06
C SER A 29 2.57 -3.46 -12.86
N VAL A 30 2.02 -2.28 -13.12
CA VAL A 30 1.51 -1.35 -12.10
C VAL A 30 0.10 -0.90 -12.52
N GLN A 31 -0.91 -1.36 -11.77
CA GLN A 31 -2.31 -1.03 -12.01
C GLN A 31 -2.82 -0.10 -10.90
N PRO A 32 -3.24 1.15 -11.21
CA PRO A 32 -3.83 2.03 -10.22
C PRO A 32 -5.20 1.51 -9.78
N VAL A 33 -5.43 1.52 -8.47
CA VAL A 33 -6.73 1.23 -7.86
C VAL A 33 -7.43 2.56 -7.64
N TYR A 34 -8.50 2.82 -8.39
CA TYR A 34 -9.25 4.06 -8.30
C TYR A 34 -10.39 3.98 -7.28
N GLN A 35 -10.61 5.09 -6.58
CA GLN A 35 -11.84 5.37 -5.85
C GLN A 35 -12.70 6.34 -6.65
N VAL A 36 -13.97 6.01 -6.83
CA VAL A 36 -14.98 6.92 -7.39
C VAL A 36 -15.57 7.75 -6.26
N LEU A 37 -15.60 9.06 -6.43
CA LEU A 37 -16.20 10.02 -5.52
C LEU A 37 -17.35 10.70 -6.24
N ASN A 38 -18.52 10.72 -5.61
CA ASN A 38 -19.68 11.44 -6.11
C ASN A 38 -19.68 12.85 -5.52
N ALA A 39 -19.83 13.84 -6.38
CA ALA A 39 -19.92 15.25 -6.03
C ALA A 39 -21.08 15.91 -6.78
N SER A 40 -21.41 17.15 -6.43
CA SER A 40 -22.32 17.98 -7.23
C SER A 40 -21.74 19.38 -7.37
N ALA A 41 -21.76 19.92 -8.60
CA ALA A 41 -21.40 21.31 -8.86
C ALA A 41 -22.65 22.15 -9.10
N GLY A 42 -22.62 23.40 -8.65
CA GLY A 42 -23.63 24.39 -9.00
C GLY A 42 -23.40 24.85 -10.43
N GLU A 43 -24.38 24.63 -11.30
CA GLU A 43 -24.40 25.14 -12.67
C GLU A 43 -25.56 26.12 -12.81
N GLN A 44 -25.31 27.31 -13.36
CA GLN A 44 -26.39 28.24 -13.68
C GLN A 44 -27.02 27.85 -15.02
N ARG A 45 -28.29 27.44 -14.97
CA ARG A 45 -29.09 27.18 -16.16
C ARG A 45 -30.04 28.34 -16.42
N CYS A 46 -29.86 28.99 -17.57
CA CYS A 46 -30.62 30.17 -17.95
C CYS A 46 -31.52 29.91 -19.17
N LEU A 47 -32.82 30.04 -19.00
CA LEU A 47 -33.84 29.90 -20.02
C LEU A 47 -34.28 31.28 -20.54
N PRO A 48 -34.50 31.47 -21.86
CA PRO A 48 -35.01 32.72 -22.40
C PRO A 48 -36.50 32.90 -22.08
N LEU A 49 -36.90 34.11 -21.73
CA LEU A 49 -38.32 34.44 -21.53
C LEU A 49 -38.98 34.85 -22.85
N PRO A 50 -40.20 34.36 -23.17
CA PRO A 50 -40.87 34.65 -24.43
C PRO A 50 -41.07 36.15 -24.65
N GLY A 51 -40.69 36.65 -25.82
CA GLY A 51 -40.90 38.07 -26.18
C GLY A 51 -40.04 39.07 -25.41
N SER A 52 -39.00 38.62 -24.70
CA SER A 52 -38.09 39.49 -23.95
C SER A 52 -36.62 39.14 -24.19
N VAL A 53 -35.72 40.09 -23.94
CA VAL A 53 -34.26 39.88 -23.94
C VAL A 53 -33.74 39.36 -22.59
N VAL A 54 -34.63 39.18 -21.60
CA VAL A 54 -34.30 38.75 -20.25
C VAL A 54 -34.22 37.22 -20.20
N ARG A 55 -33.31 36.70 -19.37
CA ARG A 55 -33.15 35.26 -19.13
C ARG A 55 -33.47 34.96 -17.67
N GLU A 56 -34.23 33.89 -17.46
CA GLU A 56 -34.47 33.34 -16.13
C GLU A 56 -33.38 32.32 -15.82
N CYS A 57 -32.57 32.59 -14.79
CA CYS A 57 -31.47 31.73 -14.39
C CYS A 57 -31.78 31.01 -13.07
N ARG A 58 -31.55 29.70 -13.02
CA ARG A 58 -31.64 28.88 -11.81
C ARG A 58 -30.32 28.15 -11.59
N GLU A 59 -29.85 28.14 -10.35
CA GLU A 59 -28.74 27.27 -9.95
C GLU A 59 -29.25 25.83 -9.83
N VAL A 60 -28.67 24.93 -10.62
CA VAL A 60 -29.00 23.52 -10.65
C VAL A 60 -27.78 22.75 -10.16
N ARG A 61 -27.99 21.83 -9.21
CA ARG A 61 -26.95 20.89 -8.76
C ARG A 61 -26.79 19.80 -9.81
N VAL A 62 -25.67 19.80 -10.50
CA VAL A 62 -25.33 18.78 -11.50
C VAL A 62 -24.43 17.74 -10.85
N PRO A 63 -24.79 16.44 -10.89
CA PRO A 63 -23.96 15.38 -10.33
C PRO A 63 -22.67 15.19 -11.14
N LEU A 64 -21.57 14.92 -10.45
CA LEU A 64 -20.24 14.71 -11.01
C LEU A 64 -19.59 13.48 -10.36
N GLU A 65 -18.90 12.69 -11.16
CA GLU A 65 -18.05 11.59 -10.68
C GLU A 65 -16.58 11.98 -10.82
N TYR A 66 -15.83 11.90 -9.71
CA TYR A 66 -14.38 12.10 -9.70
C TYR A 66 -13.68 10.79 -9.38
N ARG A 67 -12.60 10.48 -10.11
CA ARG A 67 -11.82 9.24 -9.91
C ARG A 67 -10.42 9.59 -9.44
N ARG A 68 -10.02 9.08 -8.27
CA ARG A 68 -8.66 9.25 -7.72
C ARG A 68 -7.96 7.91 -7.47
N PRO A 69 -6.69 7.73 -7.86
CA PRO A 69 -5.92 6.57 -7.43
C PRO A 69 -5.74 6.59 -5.90
N ILE A 70 -6.07 5.48 -5.23
CA ILE A 70 -5.88 5.30 -3.78
C ILE A 70 -4.81 4.27 -3.45
N ALA A 71 -4.47 3.41 -4.40
CA ALA A 71 -3.42 2.41 -4.26
C ALA A 71 -2.93 1.97 -5.65
N TYR A 72 -1.92 1.12 -5.66
CA TYR A 72 -1.36 0.48 -6.84
C TYR A 72 -1.25 -1.02 -6.60
N ASP A 73 -1.92 -1.80 -7.42
CA ASP A 73 -1.67 -3.23 -7.50
C ASP A 73 -0.43 -3.45 -8.38
N VAL A 74 0.60 -4.06 -7.80
CA VAL A 74 1.92 -4.21 -8.41
C VAL A 74 2.21 -5.69 -8.55
N ASP A 75 2.34 -6.14 -9.79
CA ASP A 75 2.86 -7.46 -10.10
C ASP A 75 4.38 -7.35 -10.31
N TYR A 76 5.16 -8.17 -9.59
CA TYR A 76 6.62 -8.15 -9.64
C TYR A 76 7.20 -9.56 -9.65
N THR A 77 8.45 -9.68 -10.09
CA THR A 77 9.19 -10.93 -10.03
C THR A 77 10.46 -10.82 -9.19
N TYR A 78 10.70 -11.86 -8.41
CA TYR A 78 11.93 -12.05 -7.67
C TYR A 78 12.38 -13.51 -7.82
N ARG A 79 13.63 -13.70 -8.26
CA ARG A 79 14.21 -15.02 -8.53
C ARG A 79 13.32 -15.94 -9.39
N GLY A 80 12.68 -15.37 -10.41
CA GLY A 80 11.82 -16.10 -11.35
C GLY A 80 10.39 -16.39 -10.87
N VAL A 81 10.09 -16.16 -9.59
CA VAL A 81 8.73 -16.31 -9.05
C VAL A 81 7.99 -14.97 -9.18
N LYS A 82 6.69 -15.02 -9.47
CA LYS A 82 5.82 -13.84 -9.59
C LYS A 82 5.01 -13.65 -8.31
N TYR A 83 4.88 -12.40 -7.89
CA TYR A 83 4.13 -12.00 -6.72
C TYR A 83 3.29 -10.77 -7.05
N ARG A 84 2.24 -10.52 -6.26
CA ARG A 84 1.41 -9.32 -6.31
C ARG A 84 1.38 -8.66 -4.96
N SER A 85 1.42 -7.33 -4.92
CA SER A 85 1.25 -6.56 -3.69
C SER A 85 0.49 -5.27 -3.97
N ARG A 86 -0.22 -4.77 -2.96
CA ARG A 86 -0.89 -3.47 -3.02
C ARG A 86 -0.06 -2.43 -2.29
N LEU A 87 0.31 -1.36 -2.98
CA LEU A 87 1.16 -0.28 -2.47
C LEU A 87 0.40 1.05 -2.44
N ALA A 88 0.77 1.93 -1.50
CA ALA A 88 0.20 3.28 -1.44
C ALA A 88 0.69 4.19 -2.58
N GLN A 89 1.91 3.95 -3.07
CA GLN A 89 2.60 4.78 -4.06
C GLN A 89 3.16 3.91 -5.19
N ASN A 90 3.30 4.52 -6.38
CA ASN A 90 3.83 3.84 -7.54
C ASN A 90 5.33 3.54 -7.33
N PRO A 91 5.77 2.26 -7.39
CA PRO A 91 7.16 1.89 -7.13
C PRO A 91 8.11 2.11 -8.33
N GLY A 92 7.58 2.41 -9.52
CA GLY A 92 8.36 2.51 -10.74
C GLY A 92 8.84 1.14 -11.24
N ARG A 93 10.09 1.06 -11.73
CA ARG A 93 10.63 -0.14 -12.41
C ARG A 93 11.19 -1.21 -11.46
N ARG A 94 11.52 -0.85 -10.21
CA ARG A 94 12.14 -1.76 -9.23
C ARG A 94 11.46 -1.60 -7.89
N LEU A 95 11.09 -2.72 -7.27
CA LEU A 95 10.44 -2.72 -5.96
C LEU A 95 11.45 -3.16 -4.89
N ARG A 96 11.65 -2.35 -3.86
CA ARG A 96 12.46 -2.74 -2.69
C ARG A 96 11.66 -3.71 -1.83
N ILE A 97 12.16 -4.93 -1.67
CA ILE A 97 11.50 -5.99 -0.91
C ILE A 97 12.29 -6.32 0.36
N ARG A 98 11.57 -6.83 1.37
CA ARG A 98 12.10 -7.28 2.65
C ARG A 98 11.95 -8.79 2.75
N ILE A 99 13.07 -9.49 2.88
CA ILE A 99 13.09 -10.96 2.89
C ILE A 99 13.43 -11.41 4.30
N GLY A 100 12.51 -12.12 4.94
CA GLY A 100 12.79 -12.85 6.18
C GLY A 100 13.58 -14.12 5.86
N ILE A 101 14.66 -14.35 6.61
CA ILE A 101 15.52 -15.53 6.51
C ILE A 101 15.26 -16.36 7.75
N THR A 102 14.88 -17.62 7.56
CA THR A 102 14.77 -18.60 8.64
C THR A 102 15.88 -19.63 8.43
N PRO A 103 16.88 -19.68 9.33
CA PRO A 103 17.98 -20.61 9.17
C PRO A 103 17.48 -22.01 9.54
N VAL A 104 17.88 -23.02 8.76
CA VAL A 104 17.70 -24.41 9.14
C VAL A 104 18.82 -24.78 10.10
N ILE A 105 18.49 -24.97 11.38
CA ILE A 105 19.45 -25.48 12.37
C ILE A 105 19.42 -26.99 12.24
N GLY A 106 20.49 -27.56 11.70
CA GLY A 106 20.55 -28.98 11.37
C GLY A 106 20.46 -29.87 12.62
N SER A 107 19.36 -30.59 12.73
CA SER A 107 19.38 -31.98 13.18
C SER A 107 18.64 -32.77 12.11
N GLU A 108 19.34 -33.73 11.49
CA GLU A 108 18.85 -34.68 10.48
C GLU A 108 18.84 -34.17 9.02
N VAL A 109 19.95 -34.44 8.34
CA VAL A 109 19.91 -34.77 6.90
C VAL A 109 19.16 -36.10 6.82
N GLN A 110 17.90 -36.06 6.42
CA GLN A 110 17.11 -37.27 6.17
C GLN A 110 17.60 -37.91 4.84
N PRO A 111 17.77 -39.24 4.79
CA PRO A 111 18.66 -39.93 3.85
C PRO A 111 18.23 -39.86 2.38
#